data_AF-A0A7V9IVP1-F1
#
_entry.id   AF-A0A7V9IVP1-F1
#
_cell.length_a   1.000
_cell.length_b   1.000
_cell.length_c   1.000
_cell.angle_alpha   90.00
_cell.angle_beta   90.00
_cell.angle_gamma   90.00
#
_symmetry.space_group_name_H-M   'P 1'
#
loop_
_entity.id
_entity.type
_entity.pdbx_description
1 polymer ?
#
loop_
_entity_poly.entity_id
_entity_poly.type
_entity_poly.pdbx_seq_one_letter_code
_entity_poly.pdbx_strand_id
1 'polypeptide(L)'
;MREGYGPADAEALATLGIDLDEVRRQVDEAFGPGALDRIRSASGKESWWKGGHLGFERASRKVLELALREAMRLEHGYIGTEHILLGLLQTEGAAQRILLARGLRVQTATAMVDGLVRSQRAS
;
A
#
# COMPACT_ATOMS: atom_id res chain seq x y z
N MET A 1 -7.63 -30.92 -4.38
CA MET A 1 -8.23 -30.08 -3.33
C MET A 1 -7.98 -30.80 -2.00
N ARG A 2 -7.09 -30.27 -1.15
CA ARG A 2 -6.87 -30.77 0.22
C ARG A 2 -7.36 -29.68 1.17
N GLU A 3 -8.13 -30.12 2.16
CA GLU A 3 -9.09 -29.36 2.95
C GLU A 3 -8.50 -28.15 3.69
N GLY A 4 -9.42 -27.25 4.06
CA GLY A 4 -9.25 -26.32 5.18
C GLY A 4 -8.66 -27.02 6.40
N TYR A 5 -8.07 -26.25 7.33
CA TYR A 5 -7.45 -26.77 8.56
C TYR A 5 -8.19 -28.01 9.06
N GLY A 6 -7.52 -29.16 8.96
CA GLY A 6 -8.18 -30.44 9.17
C GLY A 6 -8.58 -30.59 10.64
N PRO A 7 -9.38 -31.61 10.99
CA PRO A 7 -9.66 -31.92 12.38
C PRO A 7 -8.39 -32.08 13.23
N ALA A 8 -7.28 -32.53 12.62
CA ALA A 8 -5.97 -32.61 13.26
C ALA A 8 -5.36 -31.24 13.61
N ASP A 9 -5.56 -30.21 12.78
CA ASP A 9 -5.05 -28.86 13.05
C ASP A 9 -5.87 -28.18 14.16
N ALA A 10 -7.19 -28.39 14.15
CA ALA A 10 -8.07 -27.93 15.22
C ALA A 10 -7.70 -28.55 16.57
N GLU A 11 -7.42 -29.86 16.58
CA GLU A 11 -7.00 -30.59 17.79
C GLU A 11 -5.62 -30.13 18.30
N ALA A 12 -4.67 -29.87 17.40
CA ALA A 12 -3.36 -29.34 17.76
C ALA A 12 -3.47 -27.95 18.42
N LEU A 13 -4.34 -27.08 17.89
CA LEU A 13 -4.60 -25.75 18.46
C LEU A 13 -5.37 -25.83 19.78
N ALA A 14 -6.30 -26.77 19.93
CA ALA A 14 -7.01 -27.01 21.18
C ALA A 14 -6.05 -27.38 22.32
N THR A 15 -4.96 -28.10 22.02
CA THR A 15 -3.90 -28.41 23.00
C THR A 15 -3.21 -27.14 23.52
N LEU A 16 -3.19 -26.06 22.74
CA LEU A 16 -2.70 -24.74 23.14
C LEU A 16 -3.80 -23.85 23.76
N GLY A 17 -5.00 -24.39 24.00
CA GLY A 17 -6.15 -23.66 24.53
C GLY A 17 -6.84 -22.76 23.50
N ILE A 18 -6.63 -23.00 22.20
CA ILE A 18 -7.20 -22.21 21.11
C ILE A 18 -8.34 -23.00 20.48
N ASP A 19 -9.57 -22.52 20.64
CA ASP A 19 -10.75 -23.05 19.94
C ASP A 19 -10.83 -22.45 18.54
N LEU A 20 -10.52 -23.28 17.54
CA LEU A 20 -10.46 -22.85 16.14
C LEU A 20 -11.85 -22.47 15.59
N ASP A 21 -12.93 -23.10 16.07
CA ASP A 21 -14.29 -22.81 15.63
C ASP A 21 -14.74 -21.45 16.16
N GLU A 22 -14.42 -21.15 17.43
CA GLU A 22 -14.69 -19.84 18.01
C GLU A 22 -13.89 -18.72 17.32
N VAL A 23 -12.61 -18.97 17.00
CA VAL A 23 -11.81 -18.02 16.22
C VAL A 23 -12.43 -17.78 14.85
N ARG A 24 -12.86 -18.84 14.14
CA ARG A 24 -13.52 -18.71 12.83
C ARG A 24 -14.80 -17.90 12.94
N ARG A 25 -15.63 -18.16 13.95
CA ARG A 25 -16.89 -17.46 14.19
C ARG A 25 -16.66 -15.96 14.44
N GLN A 26 -15.72 -15.60 15.31
CA GLN A 26 -15.40 -14.20 15.60
C GLN A 26 -14.88 -13.45 14.36
N VAL A 27 -14.07 -14.11 13.55
CA VAL A 27 -13.54 -13.52 12.31
C VAL A 27 -14.65 -13.33 11.28
N ASP A 28 -15.56 -14.29 11.13
CA ASP A 28 -16.70 -14.16 10.22
C ASP A 28 -17.71 -13.10 10.71
N GLU A 29 -17.89 -12.93 12.02
CA GLU A 29 -18.70 -11.87 12.62
C GLU A 29 -18.10 -10.48 12.36
N ALA A 30 -16.78 -10.34 12.49
CA ALA A 30 -16.10 -9.06 12.31
C ALA A 30 -15.90 -8.67 10.82
N PHE A 31 -15.67 -9.65 9.94
CA PHE A 31 -15.21 -9.42 8.56
C PHE A 31 -16.12 -10.05 7.48
N GLY A 32 -17.28 -10.56 7.90
CA GLY A 32 -18.27 -11.21 7.05
C GLY A 32 -17.98 -12.69 6.78
N PRO A 33 -18.99 -13.48 6.36
CA PRO A 33 -18.88 -14.93 6.20
C PRO A 33 -17.71 -15.38 5.32
N GLY A 34 -16.98 -16.42 5.74
CA GLY A 34 -15.86 -17.00 5.00
C GLY A 34 -14.63 -16.10 4.93
N ALA A 35 -14.43 -15.20 5.89
CA ALA A 35 -13.33 -14.25 5.89
C ALA A 35 -11.94 -14.93 5.88
N LEU A 36 -11.81 -16.08 6.55
CA LEU A 36 -10.57 -16.88 6.52
C LEU A 36 -10.38 -17.66 5.22
N ASP A 37 -11.46 -18.02 4.52
CA ASP A 37 -11.41 -18.80 3.28
C ASP A 37 -10.90 -17.96 2.09
N ARG A 38 -11.15 -16.64 2.12
CA ARG A 38 -10.67 -15.67 1.12
C ARG A 38 -9.14 -15.53 1.07
N ILE A 39 -8.44 -15.86 2.15
CA ILE A 39 -6.96 -15.82 2.20
C ILE A 39 -6.36 -17.05 1.49
N ARG A 40 -7.06 -18.20 1.50
CA ARG A 40 -6.57 -19.44 0.89
C ARG A 40 -6.65 -19.42 -0.63
N SER A 41 -7.64 -18.74 -1.23
CA SER A 41 -7.66 -18.51 -2.68
C SER A 41 -6.52 -17.60 -3.16
N ALA A 42 -5.93 -16.80 -2.27
CA ALA A 42 -4.72 -16.02 -2.55
C ALA A 42 -3.42 -16.82 -2.40
N SER A 43 -3.47 -18.00 -1.76
CA SER A 43 -2.28 -18.80 -1.41
C SER A 43 -1.93 -19.90 -2.42
N GLY A 44 -2.60 -19.94 -3.58
CA GLY A 44 -2.15 -20.71 -4.72
C GLY A 44 -0.91 -20.05 -5.34
N LYS A 45 0.17 -20.81 -5.52
CA LYS A 45 1.45 -20.40 -6.15
C LYS A 45 1.30 -19.77 -7.55
N GLU A 46 0.09 -19.81 -8.11
CA GLU A 46 -0.30 -19.28 -9.43
C GLU A 46 -1.10 -17.95 -9.36
N SER A 47 -1.46 -17.48 -8.16
CA SER A 47 -2.38 -16.34 -7.97
C SER A 47 -1.68 -14.97 -7.98
N TRP A 48 -0.40 -14.90 -7.57
CA TRP A 48 0.34 -13.64 -7.40
C TRP A 48 0.54 -12.83 -8.69
N TRP A 49 0.34 -13.44 -9.87
CA TRP A 49 0.39 -12.75 -11.17
C TRP A 49 -0.88 -12.89 -12.03
N LYS A 50 -1.86 -13.74 -11.65
CA LYS A 50 -3.15 -13.85 -12.36
C LYS A 50 -4.37 -13.31 -11.58
N GLY A 51 -4.19 -12.89 -10.33
CA GLY A 51 -5.27 -12.46 -9.44
C GLY A 51 -5.17 -11.00 -8.99
N GLY A 52 -5.13 -10.07 -9.94
CA GLY A 52 -5.37 -8.65 -9.71
C GLY A 52 -4.20 -7.89 -9.09
N HIS A 53 -3.77 -6.82 -9.74
CA HIS A 53 -2.92 -5.80 -9.11
C HIS A 53 -3.48 -5.49 -7.72
N LEU A 54 -2.67 -5.59 -6.67
CA LEU A 54 -3.00 -5.02 -5.36
C LEU A 54 -3.32 -3.55 -5.61
N GLY A 55 -4.62 -3.25 -5.69
CA GLY A 55 -5.08 -1.93 -6.05
C GLY A 55 -4.54 -0.94 -5.03
N PHE A 56 -3.98 0.17 -5.49
CA PHE A 56 -3.61 1.23 -4.58
C PHE A 56 -4.83 1.67 -3.76
N GLU A 57 -4.63 1.80 -2.46
CA GLU A 57 -5.58 2.49 -1.58
C GLU A 57 -5.84 3.91 -2.14
N ARG A 58 -7.02 4.49 -1.85
CA ARG A 58 -7.38 5.82 -2.37
C ARG A 58 -6.30 6.88 -2.11
N ALA A 59 -5.70 6.88 -0.91
CA ALA A 59 -4.61 7.79 -0.56
C ALA A 59 -3.37 7.58 -1.44
N SER A 60 -2.97 6.32 -1.66
CA SER A 60 -1.82 5.99 -2.52
C SER A 60 -2.06 6.37 -3.98
N ARG A 61 -3.27 6.15 -4.50
CA ARG A 61 -3.65 6.60 -5.86
C ARG A 61 -3.58 8.12 -5.96
N LYS A 62 -4.03 8.84 -4.93
CA LYS A 62 -3.97 10.30 -4.92
C LYS A 62 -2.54 10.84 -4.97
N VAL A 63 -1.62 10.21 -4.25
CA VAL A 63 -0.19 10.54 -4.31
C VAL A 63 0.35 10.40 -5.74
N LEU A 64 0.03 9.30 -6.42
CA LEU A 64 0.47 9.05 -7.80
C LEU A 64 -0.13 10.05 -8.79
N GLU A 65 -1.40 10.42 -8.63
CA GLU A 65 -2.03 11.48 -9.44
C GLU A 65 -1.33 12.83 -9.26
N LEU A 66 -1.00 13.19 -8.02
CA LEU A 66 -0.29 14.43 -7.72
C LEU A 66 1.14 14.41 -8.26
N ALA A 67 1.85 13.28 -8.12
CA ALA A 67 3.16 13.10 -8.71
C ALA A 67 3.14 13.22 -10.23
N LEU A 68 2.14 12.64 -10.90
CA LEU A 68 1.98 12.81 -12.35
C LEU A 68 1.78 14.28 -12.73
N ARG A 69 0.97 15.04 -11.98
CA ARG A 69 0.79 16.48 -12.22
C ARG A 69 2.10 17.26 -12.09
N GLU A 70 2.95 16.92 -11.13
CA GLU A 70 4.26 17.55 -10.98
C GLU A 70 5.21 17.20 -12.12
N ALA A 71 5.23 15.95 -12.57
CA ALA A 71 6.01 15.53 -13.73
C ALA A 71 5.59 16.31 -15.00
N MET A 72 4.29 16.48 -15.21
CA MET A 72 3.76 17.29 -16.32
C MET A 72 4.13 18.77 -16.19
N ARG A 73 4.02 19.35 -14.98
CA ARG A 73 4.40 20.75 -14.71
C ARG A 73 5.87 21.03 -15.00
N LEU A 74 6.73 20.03 -14.78
CA LEU A 74 8.16 20.09 -15.03
C LEU A 74 8.56 19.64 -16.45
N GLU A 75 7.58 19.24 -17.26
CA GLU A 75 7.77 18.69 -18.62
C GLU A 75 8.69 17.45 -18.63
N HIS A 76 8.60 16.62 -17.59
CA HIS A 76 9.30 15.34 -17.50
C HIS A 76 8.45 14.21 -18.12
N GLY A 77 9.04 13.47 -19.06
CA GLY A 77 8.40 12.30 -19.70
C GLY A 77 8.29 11.05 -18.83
N TYR A 78 8.67 11.13 -17.55
CA TYR A 78 8.64 10.04 -16.59
C TYR A 78 8.37 10.55 -15.16
N ILE A 79 7.91 9.67 -14.27
CA ILE A 79 7.72 9.98 -12.85
C ILE A 79 8.96 9.55 -12.06
N GLY A 80 9.86 10.50 -11.76
CA GLY A 80 10.94 10.33 -10.80
C GLY A 80 10.52 10.41 -9.33
N THR A 81 11.48 10.12 -8.43
CA THR A 81 11.29 10.14 -6.97
C THR A 81 10.93 11.52 -6.42
N GLU A 82 11.41 12.57 -7.08
CA GLU A 82 11.12 13.97 -6.77
C GLU A 82 9.63 14.30 -6.93
N HIS A 83 8.99 13.78 -7.97
CA HIS A 83 7.55 13.97 -8.16
C HIS A 83 6.74 13.21 -7.11
N ILE A 84 7.18 12.00 -6.75
CA ILE A 84 6.55 11.22 -5.67
C ILE A 84 6.65 11.98 -4.34
N LEU A 85 7.81 12.54 -4.02
CA LEU A 85 8.01 13.36 -2.83
C LEU A 85 7.09 14.58 -2.81
N LEU A 86 6.99 15.31 -3.93
CA LEU A 86 6.09 16.45 -4.05
C LEU A 86 4.61 16.04 -3.93
N GLY A 87 4.22 14.90 -4.50
CA GLY A 87 2.89 14.33 -4.34
C GLY A 87 2.58 13.94 -2.90
N LEU A 88 3.56 13.36 -2.19
CA LEU A 88 3.46 13.02 -0.76
C LEU A 88 3.31 14.24 0.15
N LEU A 89 3.97 15.35 -0.17
CA LEU A 89 3.86 16.61 0.58
C LEU A 89 2.51 17.32 0.37
N GLN A 90 1.84 17.07 -0.76
CA GLN A 90 0.56 17.70 -1.13
C GLN A 90 -0.67 16.89 -0.68
N THR A 91 -0.53 15.58 -0.43
CA THR A 91 -1.62 14.78 0.13
C THR A 91 -1.71 14.94 1.63
N GLU A 92 -2.91 14.83 2.20
CA GLU A 92 -3.06 14.64 3.64
C GLU A 92 -2.78 13.18 4.02
N GLY A 93 -2.09 12.95 5.14
CA GLY A 93 -1.84 11.59 5.64
C GLY A 93 -0.61 11.43 6.52
N ALA A 94 -0.35 10.19 6.93
CA ALA A 94 0.78 9.87 7.80
C ALA A 94 2.13 10.24 7.17
N ALA A 95 2.33 9.94 5.88
CA ALA A 95 3.56 10.25 5.18
C ALA A 95 3.83 11.78 5.15
N GLN A 96 2.81 12.59 4.82
CA GLN A 96 2.92 14.04 4.85
C GLN A 96 3.31 14.56 6.24
N ARG A 97 2.64 14.07 7.29
CA ARG A 97 2.96 14.47 8.68
C ARG A 97 4.39 14.14 9.07
N ILE A 98 4.89 12.96 8.69
CA ILE A 98 6.28 12.56 8.94
C ILE A 98 7.26 13.47 8.21
N LEU A 99 7.01 13.79 6.94
CA LEU A 99 7.87 14.68 6.15
C LEU A 99 7.88 16.10 6.74
N LEU A 100 6.72 16.64 7.08
CA LEU A 100 6.58 17.95 7.74
C LEU A 100 7.30 17.98 9.10
N ALA A 101 7.19 16.91 9.89
CA ALA A 101 7.90 16.78 11.16
C ALA A 101 9.43 16.73 11.01
N ARG A 102 9.93 16.39 9.81
CA ARG A 102 11.35 16.45 9.45
C ARG A 102 11.75 17.79 8.82
N GLY A 103 10.85 18.78 8.81
CA GLY A 103 11.10 20.12 8.29
C GLY A 103 10.94 20.25 6.77
N LEU A 104 10.52 19.19 6.07
CA LEU A 104 10.26 19.25 4.64
C LEU A 104 8.89 19.89 4.39
N ARG A 105 8.90 21.09 3.81
CA ARG A 105 7.69 21.78 3.35
C ARG A 105 7.59 21.73 1.84
N VAL A 106 6.36 21.78 1.32
CA VAL A 106 6.11 21.70 -0.13
C VAL A 106 6.84 22.81 -0.89
N GLN A 107 6.79 24.05 -0.40
CA GLN A 107 7.43 25.19 -1.08
C GLN A 107 8.95 25.03 -1.17
N THR A 108 9.57 24.56 -0.08
CA THR A 108 11.02 24.34 -0.04
C THR A 108 11.41 23.16 -0.94
N ALA A 109 10.65 22.07 -0.92
CA ALA A 109 10.89 20.93 -1.79
C ALA A 109 10.74 21.30 -3.27
N THR A 110 9.68 22.03 -3.65
CA THR A 110 9.48 22.51 -5.02
C THR A 110 10.63 23.40 -5.48
N ALA A 111 11.09 24.34 -4.65
CA ALA A 111 12.21 25.21 -5.00
C ALA A 111 13.51 24.43 -5.23
N MET A 112 13.79 23.41 -4.41
CA MET A 112 14.96 22.54 -4.59
C MET A 112 14.87 21.73 -5.88
N VAL A 113 13.71 21.12 -6.16
CA VAL A 113 13.49 20.33 -7.39
C VAL A 113 13.64 21.21 -8.62
N ASP A 114 12.99 22.38 -8.64
CA ASP A 114 13.12 23.32 -9.76
C ASP A 114 14.58 23.78 -9.96
N GLY A 115 15.33 23.98 -8.87
CA GLY A 115 16.76 24.29 -8.91
C GLY A 115 17.59 23.16 -9.54
N LEU A 116 17.33 21.92 -9.15
CA LEU A 116 17.99 20.73 -9.69
C LEU A 116 17.68 20.56 -11.19
N VAL A 117 16.42 20.69 -11.59
CA VAL A 117 15.99 20.59 -12.99
C VAL A 117 16.68 21.65 -13.85
N ARG A 118 16.79 22.89 -13.36
CA ARG A 118 17.52 23.95 -14.07
C ARG A 118 19.00 23.63 -14.23
N SER A 119 19.64 23.04 -13.21
CA SER A 119 21.06 22.66 -13.29
C SER A 119 21.33 21.55 -14.32
N GLN A 120 20.41 20.59 -14.46
CA GLN A 120 20.55 19.48 -15.42
C GLN A 120 20.35 19.91 -16.89
N ARG A 121 19.62 20.99 -17.15
CA ARG A 121 19.45 21.55 -18.51
C ARG A 121 20.61 22.43 -18.98
N ALA A 122 21.46 22.86 -18.05
CA ALA A 122 22.59 23.76 -18.32
C ALA A 122 23.94 23.03 -18.51
N SER A 123 23.96 21.70 -18.36
CA SER A 123 25.09 20.82 -18.66
C SER A 123 24.83 20.06 -19.97
#